data_AF-A0A3D4JYP8-F1
#
_entry.id   AF-A0A3D4JYP8-F1
#
_cell.length_a   1.000
_cell.length_b   1.000
_cell.length_c   1.000
_cell.angle_alpha   90.00
_cell.angle_beta   90.00
_cell.angle_gamma   90.00
#
_symmetry.space_group_name_H-M   'P 1'
#
loop_
_entity.id
_entity.type
_entity.pdbx_description
1 polymer ?
#
loop_
_entity_poly.entity_id
_entity_poly.type
_entity_poly.pdbx_seq_one_letter_code
_entity_poly.pdbx_strand_id
1 'polypeptide(L)'
;MMNVVEREANLKDFLLQKYFDASNNLPSWVITSCVITLTLSVLISQYIPVVPKFVADLQVLGYQLNKFGFCLIAVILFYAVKSTLGFLFFQSIGDGKKWTVFYFTSTKFYFILSFLLIILCVTHYYFPIDRNKMFLYYIFFFSFVFIFKVFFYLFHKNNILPEKWYYKFLYICTLQIAPVLLLWKLLFF
;
A
#
# COMPACT_ATOMS: atom_id res chain seq x y z
N MET A 1 -17.35 -21.62 -10.05
CA MET A 1 -16.65 -22.78 -9.46
C MET A 1 -15.74 -22.26 -8.37
N MET A 2 -16.00 -22.62 -7.11
CA MET A 2 -15.36 -22.04 -5.92
C MET A 2 -14.75 -23.15 -5.03
N ASN A 3 -14.17 -24.20 -5.65
CA ASN A 3 -13.86 -25.46 -4.95
C ASN A 3 -12.44 -26.01 -5.14
N VAL A 4 -11.45 -25.19 -5.45
CA VAL A 4 -10.05 -25.64 -5.36
C VAL A 4 -9.23 -24.53 -4.70
N VAL A 5 -9.14 -24.58 -3.38
CA VAL A 5 -8.01 -23.95 -2.69
C VAL A 5 -6.80 -24.79 -3.08
N GLU A 6 -5.87 -24.21 -3.83
CA GLU A 6 -4.61 -24.87 -4.19
C GLU A 6 -3.79 -25.11 -2.90
N ARG A 7 -4.03 -26.27 -2.28
CA ARG A 7 -3.41 -26.66 -0.99
C ARG A 7 -1.93 -27.00 -1.11
N GLU A 8 -1.44 -27.23 -2.34
CA GLU A 8 -0.07 -27.70 -2.60
C GLU A 8 0.85 -26.63 -3.20
N ALA A 9 0.36 -25.40 -3.40
CA ALA A 9 1.16 -24.34 -4.01
C ALA A 9 2.29 -23.90 -3.07
N ASN A 10 3.54 -23.97 -3.56
CA ASN A 10 4.70 -23.54 -2.82
C ASN A 10 4.88 -22.01 -2.89
N LEU A 11 5.67 -21.41 -1.99
CA LEU A 11 5.85 -19.94 -1.94
C LEU A 11 6.43 -19.38 -3.25
N LYS A 12 7.34 -20.13 -3.87
CA LYS A 12 7.90 -19.81 -5.19
C LYS A 12 6.83 -19.83 -6.28
N ASP A 13 5.93 -20.80 -6.22
CA ASP A 13 4.86 -20.97 -7.21
C ASP A 13 3.87 -19.82 -7.10
N PHE A 14 3.48 -19.43 -5.89
CA PHE A 14 2.63 -18.25 -5.65
C PHE A 14 3.24 -16.95 -6.22
N LEU A 15 4.54 -16.73 -5.99
CA LEU A 15 5.23 -15.53 -6.49
C LEU A 15 5.34 -15.52 -8.02
N LEU A 16 5.59 -16.67 -8.66
CA LEU A 16 5.75 -16.78 -10.11
C LEU A 16 4.45 -17.01 -10.89
N GLN A 17 3.34 -17.30 -10.20
CA GLN A 17 2.05 -17.62 -10.82
C GLN A 17 1.56 -16.50 -11.75
N LYS A 18 1.10 -16.85 -12.95
CA LYS A 18 0.46 -15.87 -13.84
C LYS A 18 -0.95 -15.59 -13.36
N TYR A 19 -1.45 -14.39 -13.63
CA TYR A 19 -2.81 -13.98 -13.22
C TYR A 19 -3.90 -14.95 -13.71
N PHE A 20 -3.78 -15.47 -14.94
CA PHE A 20 -4.75 -16.37 -15.55
C PHE A 20 -4.80 -17.75 -14.92
N ASP A 21 -3.70 -18.19 -14.31
CA ASP A 21 -3.57 -19.51 -13.69
C ASP A 21 -3.88 -19.45 -12.19
N ALA A 22 -4.23 -18.27 -11.66
CA ALA A 22 -4.40 -18.04 -10.24
C ALA A 22 -5.85 -18.26 -9.78
N SER A 23 -6.07 -19.38 -9.11
CA SER A 23 -7.25 -19.62 -8.28
C SER A 23 -7.05 -18.95 -6.91
N ASN A 24 -8.07 -18.29 -6.34
CA ASN A 24 -8.05 -17.66 -5.00
C ASN A 24 -7.42 -16.25 -4.85
N ASN A 25 -7.42 -15.44 -5.91
CA ASN A 25 -6.90 -14.06 -5.86
C ASN A 25 -7.54 -13.17 -4.78
N LEU A 26 -8.86 -13.26 -4.60
CA LEU A 26 -9.58 -12.46 -3.61
C LEU A 26 -9.24 -12.88 -2.17
N PRO A 27 -9.33 -14.17 -1.77
CA PRO A 27 -8.86 -14.62 -0.46
C PRO A 27 -7.42 -14.22 -0.15
N SER A 28 -6.49 -14.42 -1.10
CA SER A 28 -5.08 -14.05 -0.93
C SER A 28 -4.91 -12.55 -0.73
N TRP A 29 -5.68 -11.72 -1.44
CA TRP A 29 -5.66 -10.27 -1.26
C TRP A 29 -6.17 -9.85 0.12
N VAL A 30 -7.27 -10.46 0.61
CA VAL A 30 -7.84 -10.17 1.93
C VAL A 30 -6.87 -10.56 3.05
N ILE A 31 -6.32 -11.78 3.00
CA ILE A 31 -5.38 -12.27 4.02
C ILE A 31 -4.14 -11.38 4.05
N THR A 32 -3.53 -11.11 2.88
CA THR A 32 -2.33 -10.25 2.81
C THR A 32 -2.61 -8.84 3.33
N SER A 33 -3.79 -8.29 3.02
CA SER A 33 -4.19 -6.98 3.53
C SER A 33 -4.36 -6.97 5.05
N CYS A 34 -4.92 -8.03 5.62
CA CYS A 34 -5.04 -8.20 7.07
C CYS A 34 -3.66 -8.23 7.73
N VAL A 35 -2.73 -9.07 7.22
CA VAL A 35 -1.37 -9.17 7.77
C VAL A 35 -0.62 -7.83 7.67
N ILE A 36 -0.71 -7.15 6.53
CA ILE A 36 -0.07 -5.84 6.34
C ILE A 36 -0.64 -4.78 7.28
N THR A 37 -1.95 -4.68 7.38
CA THR A 37 -2.59 -3.68 8.25
C THR A 37 -2.24 -3.93 9.72
N LEU A 38 -2.24 -5.19 10.17
CA LEU A 38 -1.81 -5.55 11.52
C LEU A 38 -0.34 -5.21 11.78
N THR A 39 0.58 -5.73 10.97
CA THR A 39 2.03 -5.55 11.16
C THR A 39 2.44 -4.09 11.07
N LEU A 40 1.88 -3.34 10.11
CA LEU A 40 2.14 -1.91 9.99
C LEU A 40 1.60 -1.12 11.18
N SER A 41 0.41 -1.48 11.68
CA SER A 41 -0.18 -0.82 12.86
C SER A 41 0.63 -1.09 14.13
N VAL A 42 1.13 -2.33 14.30
CA VAL A 42 2.05 -2.69 15.38
C VAL A 42 3.30 -1.80 15.31
N LEU A 43 3.94 -1.71 14.15
CA LEU A 43 5.15 -0.90 13.97
C LEU A 43 4.92 0.59 14.26
N ILE A 44 3.85 1.18 13.68
CA ILE A 44 3.54 2.61 13.82
C ILE A 44 3.14 2.95 15.25
N SER A 45 2.41 2.07 15.95
CA SER A 45 1.91 2.33 17.31
C SER A 45 3.00 2.67 18.32
N GLN A 46 4.23 2.23 18.07
CA GLN A 46 5.39 2.52 18.93
C GLN A 46 5.87 3.96 18.83
N TYR A 47 5.57 4.62 17.71
CA TYR A 47 5.95 5.99 17.42
C TYR A 47 4.86 7.01 17.77
N ILE A 48 3.65 6.55 18.12
CA ILE A 48 2.57 7.44 18.54
C ILE A 48 2.68 7.70 20.05
N PRO A 49 3.02 8.93 20.47
CA PRO A 49 3.22 9.23 21.88
C PRO A 49 1.89 9.27 22.65
N VAL A 50 0.83 9.83 22.07
CA VAL A 50 -0.46 10.08 22.73
C VAL A 50 -1.60 9.84 21.73
N VAL A 51 -2.68 9.19 22.20
CA VAL A 51 -3.94 9.07 21.45
C VAL A 51 -4.71 10.39 21.60
N PRO A 52 -5.22 10.99 20.52
CA PRO A 52 -6.01 12.22 20.61
C PRO A 52 -7.19 12.10 21.59
N LYS A 53 -7.46 13.15 22.37
CA LYS A 53 -8.52 13.14 23.41
C LYS A 53 -9.88 12.73 22.86
N PHE A 54 -10.25 13.23 21.68
CA PHE A 54 -11.52 12.88 21.02
C PHE A 54 -11.68 11.36 20.77
N VAL A 55 -10.58 10.62 20.59
CA VAL A 55 -10.59 9.16 20.42
C VAL A 55 -10.57 8.44 21.77
N ALA A 56 -9.83 8.99 22.73
CA ALA A 56 -9.72 8.41 24.07
C ALA A 56 -11.06 8.48 24.85
N ASP A 57 -11.83 9.54 24.62
CA ASP A 57 -13.14 9.75 25.23
C ASP A 57 -14.25 8.93 24.54
N LEU A 58 -13.96 8.35 23.37
CA LEU A 58 -14.89 7.55 22.59
C LEU A 58 -14.98 6.14 23.20
N GLN A 59 -15.96 5.94 24.08
CA GLN A 59 -16.27 4.64 24.67
C GLN A 59 -17.27 3.90 23.81
N VAL A 60 -16.81 2.89 23.08
CA VAL A 60 -17.68 1.99 22.32
C VAL A 60 -17.90 0.74 23.15
N LEU A 61 -19.15 0.49 23.58
CA LEU A 61 -19.51 -0.67 24.40
C LEU A 61 -18.70 -0.79 25.71
N GLY A 62 -18.27 0.35 26.29
CA GLY A 62 -17.44 0.41 27.49
C GLY A 62 -15.95 0.19 27.27
N TYR A 63 -15.51 -0.07 26.03
CA TYR A 63 -14.09 -0.18 25.68
C TYR A 63 -13.53 1.15 25.19
N GLN A 64 -12.32 1.47 25.65
CA GLN A 64 -11.52 2.60 25.15
C GLN A 64 -10.47 2.12 24.15
N LEU A 65 -10.23 2.92 23.12
CA LEU A 65 -9.23 2.61 22.11
C LEU A 65 -7.81 2.87 22.65
N ASN A 66 -7.02 1.81 22.74
CA ASN A 66 -5.59 1.90 23.01
C ASN A 66 -4.83 2.45 21.77
N LYS A 67 -3.57 2.87 21.95
CA LYS A 67 -2.66 3.34 20.88
C LYS A 67 -2.67 2.44 19.65
N PHE A 68 -2.60 1.13 19.88
CA PHE A 68 -2.66 0.14 18.80
C PHE A 68 -4.01 0.17 18.07
N GLY A 69 -5.13 0.18 18.79
CA GLY A 69 -6.47 0.20 18.20
C GLY A 69 -6.71 1.44 17.35
N PHE A 70 -6.24 2.60 17.81
CA PHE A 70 -6.26 3.84 17.03
C PHE A 70 -5.43 3.71 15.74
N CYS A 71 -4.18 3.22 15.82
CA CYS A 71 -3.35 2.97 14.65
C CYS A 71 -4.02 2.01 13.66
N LEU A 72 -4.59 0.92 14.17
CA LEU A 72 -5.23 -0.11 13.36
C LEU A 72 -6.38 0.46 12.55
N ILE A 73 -7.27 1.20 13.19
CA ILE A 73 -8.41 1.85 12.51
C ILE A 73 -7.91 2.85 11.47
N ALA A 74 -6.92 3.69 11.83
CA ALA A 74 -6.37 4.68 10.90
C ALA A 74 -5.74 4.02 9.66
N VAL A 75 -4.96 2.95 9.84
CA VAL A 75 -4.32 2.21 8.74
C VAL A 75 -5.34 1.49 7.88
N ILE A 76 -6.34 0.82 8.49
CA ILE A 76 -7.43 0.17 7.74
C ILE A 76 -8.18 1.20 6.90
N LEU A 77 -8.58 2.32 7.49
CA LEU A 77 -9.29 3.38 6.77
C LEU A 77 -8.46 3.93 5.61
N PHE A 78 -7.17 4.21 5.84
CA PHE A 78 -6.27 4.69 4.79
C PHE A 78 -6.22 3.72 3.60
N TYR A 79 -6.03 2.41 3.84
CA TYR A 79 -5.96 1.42 2.78
C TYR A 79 -7.32 1.17 2.12
N ALA A 80 -8.43 1.22 2.88
CA ALA A 80 -9.78 1.08 2.36
C ALA A 80 -10.15 2.24 1.41
N VAL A 81 -9.90 3.48 1.82
CA VAL A 81 -10.12 4.67 0.98
C VAL A 81 -9.24 4.60 -0.26
N LYS A 82 -7.95 4.30 -0.10
CA LYS A 82 -7.01 4.15 -1.23
C LYS A 82 -7.47 3.07 -2.22
N SER A 83 -7.92 1.92 -1.73
CA SER A 83 -8.39 0.82 -2.59
C SER A 83 -9.69 1.19 -3.30
N THR A 84 -10.62 1.84 -2.60
CA THR A 84 -11.90 2.31 -3.17
C THR A 84 -11.67 3.36 -4.25
N LEU A 85 -10.83 4.36 -3.98
CA LEU A 85 -10.47 5.37 -4.98
C LEU A 85 -9.75 4.75 -6.18
N GLY A 86 -8.84 3.79 -5.95
CA GLY A 86 -8.18 3.05 -7.01
C GLY A 86 -9.18 2.27 -7.88
N PHE A 87 -10.11 1.55 -7.27
CA PHE A 87 -11.16 0.83 -7.98
C PHE A 87 -12.03 1.76 -8.81
N LEU A 88 -12.56 2.83 -8.20
CA LEU A 88 -13.38 3.84 -8.88
C LEU A 88 -12.62 4.47 -10.05
N PHE A 89 -11.32 4.72 -9.89
CA PHE A 89 -10.46 5.24 -10.95
C PHE A 89 -10.38 4.28 -12.14
N PHE A 90 -10.08 3.00 -11.92
CA PHE A 90 -10.02 2.02 -13.02
C PHE A 90 -11.37 1.83 -13.72
N GLN A 91 -12.48 1.91 -12.97
CA GLN A 91 -13.81 1.86 -13.56
C GLN A 91 -14.12 3.12 -14.39
N SER A 92 -13.73 4.30 -13.91
CA SER A 92 -13.97 5.58 -14.61
C SER A 92 -13.27 5.68 -15.97
N ILE A 93 -12.13 4.98 -16.14
CA ILE A 93 -11.36 4.94 -17.40
C ILE A 93 -11.91 3.88 -18.37
N GLY A 94 -12.83 3.03 -17.92
CA GLY A 94 -13.34 1.89 -18.69
C GLY A 94 -12.40 0.67 -18.70
N ASP A 95 -11.34 0.70 -17.89
CA ASP A 95 -10.31 -0.35 -17.79
C ASP A 95 -10.51 -1.21 -16.51
N GLY A 96 -11.75 -1.48 -16.12
CA GLY A 96 -12.08 -2.22 -14.90
C GLY A 96 -11.46 -3.62 -14.81
N LYS A 97 -11.18 -4.27 -15.95
CA LYS A 97 -10.46 -5.56 -15.99
C LYS A 97 -8.98 -5.43 -15.56
N LYS A 98 -8.35 -4.26 -15.74
CA LYS A 98 -6.97 -4.05 -15.28
C LYS A 98 -6.87 -3.92 -13.76
N TRP A 99 -7.96 -3.52 -13.09
CA TRP A 99 -8.01 -3.52 -11.63
C TRP A 99 -7.72 -4.91 -11.05
N THR A 100 -8.21 -5.97 -11.70
CA THR A 100 -8.01 -7.32 -11.18
C THR A 100 -6.57 -7.80 -11.28
N VAL A 101 -5.90 -7.44 -12.37
CA VAL A 101 -4.46 -7.64 -12.55
C VAL A 101 -3.65 -6.76 -11.58
N PHE A 102 -4.09 -5.53 -11.35
CA PHE A 102 -3.46 -4.58 -10.42
C PHE A 102 -3.44 -5.11 -8.99
N TYR A 103 -4.61 -5.49 -8.44
CA TYR A 103 -4.65 -5.95 -7.05
C TYR A 103 -3.93 -7.29 -6.90
N PHE A 104 -3.95 -8.16 -7.91
CA PHE A 104 -3.18 -9.42 -7.91
C PHE A 104 -1.68 -9.17 -7.80
N THR A 105 -1.11 -8.34 -8.69
CA THR A 105 0.33 -8.04 -8.62
C THR A 105 0.69 -7.26 -7.36
N SER A 106 -0.18 -6.35 -6.91
CA SER A 106 -0.03 -5.65 -5.64
C SER A 106 0.02 -6.63 -4.46
N THR A 107 -0.83 -7.66 -4.45
CA THR A 107 -0.86 -8.68 -3.39
C THR A 107 0.49 -9.37 -3.25
N LYS A 108 1.14 -9.75 -4.35
CA LYS A 108 2.48 -10.37 -4.30
C LYS A 108 3.54 -9.46 -3.69
N PHE A 109 3.53 -8.18 -4.08
CA PHE A 109 4.43 -7.18 -3.51
C PHE A 109 4.22 -7.03 -2.00
N TYR A 110 2.96 -6.86 -1.58
CA TYR A 110 2.60 -6.71 -0.18
C TYR A 110 2.84 -7.99 0.62
N PHE A 111 2.74 -9.16 0.00
CA PHE A 111 3.09 -10.42 0.64
C PHE A 111 4.57 -10.46 1.02
N ILE A 112 5.49 -10.12 0.10
CA ILE A 112 6.92 -10.02 0.42
C ILE A 112 7.18 -8.94 1.48
N LEU A 113 6.55 -7.78 1.33
CA LEU A 113 6.68 -6.69 2.31
C LEU A 113 6.21 -7.12 3.71
N SER A 114 5.19 -7.97 3.80
CA SER A 114 4.68 -8.45 5.09
C SER A 114 5.71 -9.25 5.87
N PHE A 115 6.51 -10.11 5.20
CA PHE A 115 7.61 -10.81 5.85
C PHE A 115 8.67 -9.84 6.38
N LEU A 116 9.02 -8.83 5.59
CA LEU A 116 9.97 -7.80 6.04
C LEU A 116 9.43 -7.04 7.25
N LEU A 117 8.15 -6.66 7.25
CA LEU A 117 7.51 -5.99 8.38
C LEU A 117 7.44 -6.86 9.63
N ILE A 118 7.17 -8.16 9.49
CA ILE A 118 7.18 -9.11 10.61
C ILE A 118 8.58 -9.17 11.24
N ILE A 119 9.63 -9.31 10.42
CA ILE A 119 11.02 -9.31 10.91
C ILE A 119 11.30 -8.00 11.66
N LEU A 120 10.94 -6.85 11.09
CA LEU A 120 11.14 -5.56 11.74
C LEU A 120 10.36 -5.42 13.05
N CYS A 121 9.13 -5.95 13.11
CA CYS A 121 8.34 -5.97 14.35
C CYS A 121 9.03 -6.82 15.42
N VAL A 122 9.48 -8.03 15.08
CA VAL A 122 10.21 -8.91 16.01
C VAL A 122 11.49 -8.23 16.48
N THR A 123 12.29 -7.69 15.57
CA THR A 123 13.53 -6.99 15.92
C THR A 123 13.28 -5.82 16.86
N HIS A 124 12.26 -5.00 16.61
CA HIS A 124 11.99 -3.82 17.42
C HIS A 124 11.34 -4.14 18.79
N TYR A 125 10.60 -5.25 18.92
CA TYR A 125 9.99 -5.65 20.18
C TYR A 125 10.93 -6.45 21.09
N TYR A 126 11.76 -7.32 20.52
CA TYR A 126 12.59 -8.24 21.31
C TYR A 126 14.01 -7.70 21.58
N PHE A 127 14.51 -6.76 20.79
CA PHE A 127 15.83 -6.16 21.03
C PHE A 127 15.70 -4.75 21.60
N PRO A 128 16.56 -4.37 22.56
CA PRO A 128 16.53 -3.04 23.16
C PRO A 128 17.14 -2.01 22.20
N ILE A 129 16.32 -1.54 21.25
CA ILE A 129 16.76 -0.58 20.24
C ILE A 129 16.25 0.83 20.59
N ASP A 130 17.11 1.83 20.41
CA ASP A 130 16.75 3.24 20.54
C ASP A 130 15.78 3.68 19.44
N ARG A 131 14.58 4.06 19.84
CA ARG A 131 13.46 4.41 18.95
C ARG A 131 13.79 5.63 18.08
N ASN A 132 14.51 6.61 18.61
CA ASN A 132 14.81 7.84 17.88
C ASN A 132 15.77 7.58 16.72
N LYS A 133 16.79 6.73 16.96
CA LYS A 133 17.72 6.32 15.91
C LYS A 133 17.01 5.45 14.86
N MET A 134 16.16 4.53 15.30
CA MET A 134 15.40 3.65 14.40
C MET A 134 14.38 4.37 13.52
N PHE A 135 13.82 5.47 14.01
CA PHE A 135 12.86 6.25 13.23
C PHE A 135 13.43 6.70 11.88
N LEU A 136 14.68 7.20 11.86
CA LEU A 136 15.37 7.59 10.62
C LEU A 136 15.57 6.40 9.68
N TYR A 137 16.00 5.25 10.22
CA TYR A 137 16.13 4.02 9.42
C TYR A 137 14.80 3.57 8.82
N TYR A 138 13.69 3.69 9.55
CA TYR A 138 12.37 3.39 9.01
C TYR A 138 11.95 4.37 7.91
N ILE A 139 12.23 5.66 8.04
CA ILE A 139 11.98 6.63 6.96
C ILE A 139 12.72 6.21 5.69
N PHE A 140 14.01 5.89 5.79
CA PHE A 140 14.79 5.43 4.64
C PHE A 140 14.24 4.11 4.06
N PHE A 141 13.92 3.15 4.92
CA PHE A 141 13.33 1.87 4.52
C PHE A 141 12.00 2.05 3.77
N PHE A 142 11.05 2.82 4.33
CA PHE A 142 9.76 3.06 3.69
C PHE A 142 9.88 3.87 2.41
N SER A 143 10.83 4.83 2.35
CA SER A 143 11.13 5.59 1.12
C SER A 143 11.68 4.67 0.03
N PHE A 144 12.62 3.80 0.38
CA PHE A 144 13.16 2.80 -0.54
C PHE A 144 12.08 1.83 -1.03
N VAL A 145 11.26 1.29 -0.12
CA VAL A 145 10.13 0.41 -0.47
C VAL A 145 9.15 1.12 -1.40
N PHE A 146 8.87 2.40 -1.17
CA PHE A 146 7.99 3.20 -2.03
C PHE A 146 8.58 3.36 -3.44
N ILE A 147 9.85 3.75 -3.56
CA ILE A 147 10.54 3.90 -4.85
C ILE A 147 10.56 2.55 -5.59
N PHE A 148 10.97 1.48 -4.90
CA PHE A 148 11.01 0.14 -5.46
C PHE A 148 9.63 -0.33 -5.92
N LYS A 149 8.57 -0.04 -5.16
CA LYS A 149 7.19 -0.31 -5.54
C LYS A 149 6.80 0.38 -6.84
N VAL A 150 7.15 1.66 -7.01
CA VAL A 150 6.86 2.42 -8.22
C VAL A 150 7.55 1.78 -9.43
N PHE A 151 8.84 1.45 -9.32
CA PHE A 151 9.57 0.75 -10.37
C PHE A 151 8.98 -0.62 -10.68
N PHE A 152 8.62 -1.39 -9.64
CA PHE A 152 7.98 -2.69 -9.80
C PHE A 152 6.67 -2.60 -10.59
N TYR A 153 5.86 -1.56 -10.37
CA TYR A 153 4.62 -1.36 -11.12
C TYR A 153 4.83 -0.85 -12.55
N LEU A 154 5.81 0.03 -12.76
CA LEU A 154 6.13 0.58 -14.08
C LEU A 154 6.69 -0.48 -15.03
N PHE A 155 7.60 -1.33 -14.55
CA PHE A 155 8.29 -2.32 -15.36
C PHE A 155 7.64 -3.71 -15.34
N HIS A 156 6.44 -3.84 -14.77
CA HIS A 156 5.78 -5.14 -14.74
C HIS A 156 5.28 -5.55 -16.12
N LYS A 157 5.61 -6.78 -16.55
CA LYS A 157 5.30 -7.33 -17.88
C LYS A 157 3.82 -7.26 -18.29
N ASN A 158 2.91 -7.23 -17.33
CA ASN A 158 1.47 -7.20 -17.60
C ASN A 158 0.88 -5.78 -17.76
N ASN A 159 1.70 -4.74 -17.91
CA ASN A 159 1.28 -3.33 -18.07
C ASN A 159 0.13 -2.96 -17.12
N ILE A 160 0.39 -3.10 -15.83
CA ILE A 160 -0.60 -2.96 -14.76
C ILE A 160 -1.25 -1.57 -14.75
N LEU A 161 -0.48 -0.54 -15.12
CA LEU A 161 -0.92 0.84 -15.13
C LEU A 161 -1.68 1.14 -16.42
N PRO A 162 -2.75 1.97 -16.37
CA PRO A 162 -3.47 2.35 -17.58
C PRO A 162 -2.59 3.21 -18.50
N GLU A 163 -2.34 2.72 -19.72
CA GLU A 163 -1.50 3.37 -20.74
C GLU A 163 -1.95 4.80 -21.06
N LYS A 164 -3.28 5.02 -21.09
CA LYS A 164 -3.87 6.34 -21.39
C LYS A 164 -3.50 7.40 -20.34
N TRP A 165 -3.15 7.02 -19.11
CA TRP A 165 -2.88 7.96 -18.01
C TRP A 165 -1.45 8.51 -18.03
N TYR A 166 -0.43 7.73 -18.43
CA TYR A 166 0.93 8.25 -18.60
C TYR A 166 0.91 9.44 -19.56
N TYR A 167 0.26 9.27 -20.72
CA TYR A 167 0.12 10.34 -21.70
C TYR A 167 -0.75 11.49 -21.21
N LYS A 168 -1.85 11.25 -20.48
CA LYS A 168 -2.73 12.33 -20.01
C LYS A 168 -2.12 13.14 -18.85
N PHE A 169 -1.42 12.50 -17.92
CA PHE A 169 -0.71 13.17 -16.84
C PHE A 169 0.50 13.94 -17.36
N LEU A 170 1.30 13.32 -18.24
CA LEU A 170 2.39 14.01 -18.92
C LEU A 170 1.85 15.19 -19.73
N TYR A 171 0.74 15.02 -20.44
CA TYR A 171 0.07 16.08 -21.19
C TYR A 171 -0.45 17.20 -20.29
N ILE A 172 -1.16 16.91 -19.19
CA ILE A 172 -1.64 17.91 -18.22
C ILE A 172 -0.46 18.65 -17.58
N CYS A 173 0.58 17.94 -17.17
CA CYS A 173 1.81 18.55 -16.65
C CYS A 173 2.46 19.44 -17.72
N THR A 174 2.51 19.02 -18.98
CA THR A 174 3.07 19.84 -20.06
C THR A 174 2.21 21.07 -20.34
N LEU A 175 0.88 20.92 -20.37
CA LEU A 175 -0.07 22.00 -20.68
C LEU A 175 -0.29 22.97 -19.51
N GLN A 176 0.01 22.59 -18.27
CA GLN A 176 -0.10 23.47 -17.11
C GLN A 176 1.25 24.08 -16.72
N ILE A 177 2.35 23.31 -16.81
CA ILE A 177 3.69 23.79 -16.40
C ILE A 177 4.34 24.62 -17.50
N ALA A 178 4.17 24.28 -18.80
CA ALA A 178 4.80 25.04 -19.89
C ALA A 178 4.27 26.48 -20.01
N PRO A 179 2.96 26.79 -19.90
CA PRO A 179 2.49 28.16 -19.93
C PRO A 179 2.95 28.97 -18.72
N VAL A 180 3.04 28.34 -17.54
CA VAL A 180 3.54 28.99 -16.32
C VAL A 180 5.02 29.31 -16.45
N LEU A 181 5.84 28.40 -16.99
CA LEU A 181 7.26 28.66 -17.26
C LEU A 181 7.46 29.73 -18.35
N LEU A 182 6.59 29.77 -19.37
CA LEU A 182 6.64 30.76 -20.43
C LEU A 182 6.22 32.15 -19.93
N LEU A 183 5.18 32.24 -19.10
CA LEU A 183 4.78 33.46 -18.39
C LEU A 183 5.89 33.93 -17.44
N TRP A 184 6.53 33.00 -16.71
CA TRP A 184 7.63 33.35 -15.83
C TRP A 184 8.82 33.92 -16.61
N LYS A 185 9.17 33.32 -17.75
CA LYS A 185 10.21 33.86 -18.64
C LYS A 185 9.85 35.23 -19.19
N LEU A 186 8.58 35.49 -19.54
CA LEU A 186 8.13 36.77 -20.11
C LEU A 186 8.04 37.89 -19.06
N LEU A 187 7.74 37.55 -17.81
CA LEU A 187 7.57 38.53 -16.73
C LEU A 187 8.87 38.84 -15.97
N PHE A 188 9.87 37.94 -16.02
CA PHE A 188 11.08 38.05 -15.19
C PHE A 188 12.40 37.93 -15.99
N PHE A 189 12.35 37.91 -17.32
CA PHE A 189 13.51 37.93 -18.22
C PHE A 189 13.21 38.74 -19.48
#